data_AF-A0A961ZWV7-F1
#
_entry.id   AF-A0A961ZWV7-F1
#
_cell.length_a   1.000
_cell.length_b   1.000
_cell.length_c   1.000
_cell.angle_alpha   90.00
_cell.angle_beta   90.00
_cell.angle_gamma   90.00
#
_symmetry.space_group_name_H-M   'P 1'
#
loop_
_entity.id
_entity.type
_entity.pdbx_description
1 polymer ?
#
loop_
_entity_poly.entity_id
_entity_poly.type
_entity_poly.pdbx_seq_one_letter_code
_entity_poly.pdbx_strand_id
1 'polypeptide(L)'
;MHDASNIKVARRPSVSSSAHSAVEAVADTARCQIITMGCRLNAYESEVMRRHINDAGLENVVVVNTCAVTNEAVRQARQTIRRLNRDNPEARVIVTGCAAQIEPERFAALEGVDHVIGNAEKMLGATFAALAKRDSPKIIVNDIQAVTETAGHMINGFGNRARAYVQVQNGCDHRCTFCIIPYGRGPSRSVPAGDVVSEIRRLVDNGFGEIVLTGVDMTSYGSDLPGDMRLGRLVRQILKHIPELPRLRLSSIDQVEADPDLMAALAEEERLMPHLHLSMQAGDDMILKRMKRRHSRSDAIRFCAEVRRLRPDIVFGADLIAGFPTETEAMFAATCDLVEACGLTHLHVFPFSPRQGTPAAKMPQNDRQIVKSRAAHLRDLGERALETYLGNQENKTVSLLMERPDVGRTPQYAEVRLVVPVQGTFARARITGHTATHLIGEATA
;
A
#
# COMPACT_ATOMS: atom_id res chain seq x y z
N MET A 1 -34.44 -29.53 44.67
CA MET A 1 -35.67 -29.45 43.86
C MET A 1 -35.88 -27.98 43.53
N HIS A 2 -35.92 -27.68 42.23
CA HIS A 2 -36.51 -26.54 41.51
C HIS A 2 -36.39 -25.11 42.09
N ASP A 3 -35.69 -24.18 41.42
CA ASP A 3 -36.16 -23.31 40.28
C ASP A 3 -36.90 -22.07 40.84
N ALA A 4 -36.82 -20.81 40.38
CA ALA A 4 -36.28 -20.15 39.22
C ALA A 4 -36.19 -18.62 39.54
N SER A 5 -35.27 -17.87 38.94
CA SER A 5 -35.57 -16.52 38.40
C SER A 5 -34.38 -15.98 37.59
N ASN A 6 -34.47 -16.26 36.29
CA ASN A 6 -33.61 -15.78 35.21
C ASN A 6 -33.90 -14.30 34.90
N ILE A 7 -32.91 -13.43 35.03
CA ILE A 7 -32.84 -12.16 34.29
C ILE A 7 -31.87 -12.38 33.12
N LYS A 8 -32.44 -12.58 31.92
CA LYS A 8 -31.70 -12.68 30.66
C LYS A 8 -31.16 -11.30 30.28
N VAL A 9 -29.87 -11.07 30.47
CA VAL A 9 -29.13 -10.01 29.78
C VAL A 9 -28.99 -10.44 28.31
N ALA A 10 -29.63 -9.70 27.41
CA ALA A 10 -29.52 -9.91 25.98
C ALA A 10 -28.07 -9.67 25.52
N ARG A 11 -27.42 -10.73 25.03
CA ARG A 11 -26.13 -10.64 24.33
C ARG A 11 -26.33 -9.86 23.03
N ARG A 12 -25.71 -8.68 22.92
CA ARG A 12 -25.55 -7.96 21.65
C ARG A 12 -24.66 -8.80 20.71
N PRO A 13 -25.00 -8.92 19.42
CA PRO A 13 -24.14 -9.59 18.46
C PRO A 13 -22.87 -8.78 18.26
N SER A 14 -21.72 -9.43 18.47
CA SER A 14 -20.39 -8.87 18.21
C SER A 14 -20.24 -8.64 16.70
N VAL A 15 -20.17 -7.38 16.29
CA VAL A 15 -19.81 -6.96 14.94
C VAL A 15 -18.31 -7.22 14.77
N SER A 16 -17.97 -8.22 13.94
CA SER A 16 -16.60 -8.56 13.59
C SER A 16 -16.00 -7.49 12.67
N SER A 17 -15.10 -6.65 13.20
CA SER A 17 -14.24 -5.79 12.38
C SER A 17 -13.25 -6.65 11.59
N SER A 18 -13.58 -6.89 10.32
CA SER A 18 -12.75 -7.66 9.39
C SER A 18 -12.25 -6.75 8.26
N ALA A 19 -11.29 -5.89 8.60
CA ALA A 19 -10.36 -5.29 7.65
C ALA A 19 -8.92 -5.79 7.89
N HIS A 20 -8.80 -7.05 8.33
CA HIS A 20 -7.57 -7.81 8.16
C HIS A 20 -7.57 -8.37 6.74
N SER A 21 -6.64 -7.87 5.93
CA SER A 21 -6.35 -8.32 4.57
C SER A 21 -6.50 -9.83 4.46
N ALA A 22 -7.53 -10.27 3.75
CA ALA A 22 -7.61 -11.64 3.31
C ALA A 22 -6.32 -11.94 2.53
N VAL A 23 -5.54 -12.87 3.05
CA VAL A 23 -4.43 -13.48 2.33
C VAL A 23 -5.07 -14.27 1.21
N GLU A 24 -5.27 -13.63 0.05
CA GLU A 24 -5.71 -14.33 -1.15
C GLU A 24 -4.55 -15.21 -1.63
N ALA A 25 -4.60 -16.48 -1.21
CA ALA A 25 -3.86 -17.54 -1.86
C ALA A 25 -4.48 -17.75 -3.23
N VAL A 26 -3.86 -17.20 -4.27
CA VAL A 26 -4.11 -17.65 -5.65
C VAL A 26 -3.54 -19.07 -5.74
N ALA A 27 -4.41 -20.06 -5.59
CA ALA A 27 -4.07 -21.45 -5.80
C ALA A 27 -3.88 -21.69 -7.30
N ASP A 28 -2.62 -21.73 -7.74
CA ASP A 28 -2.27 -22.21 -9.06
C ASP A 28 -1.44 -23.49 -8.92
N THR A 29 -1.69 -24.40 -9.85
CA THR A 29 -1.25 -25.78 -9.94
C THR A 29 0.25 -26.02 -9.64
N ALA A 30 0.52 -26.69 -8.50
CA ALA A 30 1.67 -27.54 -8.14
C ALA A 30 3.14 -27.15 -8.42
N ARG A 31 3.51 -25.94 -8.90
CA ARG A 31 4.92 -25.61 -9.21
C ARG A 31 5.59 -24.56 -8.32
N CYS A 32 4.88 -23.51 -7.89
CA CYS A 32 5.44 -22.47 -7.03
C CYS A 32 4.34 -21.76 -6.22
N GLN A 33 4.53 -21.63 -4.90
CA GLN A 33 3.65 -20.88 -4.02
C GLN A 33 4.36 -19.61 -3.51
N ILE A 34 3.83 -18.43 -3.81
CA ILE A 34 4.38 -17.15 -3.32
C ILE A 34 3.39 -16.51 -2.33
N ILE A 35 3.80 -16.39 -1.07
CA ILE A 35 3.06 -15.63 -0.06
C ILE A 35 3.64 -14.22 0.02
N THR A 36 2.82 -13.26 -0.41
CA THR A 36 3.16 -11.84 -0.37
C THR A 36 2.61 -11.20 0.88
N MET A 37 3.45 -10.48 1.62
CA MET A 37 3.04 -9.68 2.78
C MET A 37 3.43 -8.23 2.59
N GLY A 38 2.69 -7.30 3.18
CA GLY A 38 3.07 -5.89 3.20
C GLY A 38 2.39 -5.05 2.12
N CYS A 39 3.19 -4.33 1.33
CA CYS A 39 2.71 -3.26 0.47
C CYS A 39 2.52 -3.68 -1.01
N ARG A 40 1.96 -2.77 -1.80
CA ARG A 40 1.75 -2.93 -3.25
C ARG A 40 3.05 -3.21 -4.01
N LEU A 41 4.17 -2.64 -3.57
CA LEU A 41 5.50 -2.95 -4.12
C LEU A 41 5.87 -4.41 -3.93
N ASN A 42 5.64 -4.98 -2.74
CA ASN A 42 5.92 -6.40 -2.52
C ASN A 42 5.08 -7.28 -3.47
N ALA A 43 3.84 -6.88 -3.78
CA ALA A 43 3.00 -7.62 -4.72
C ALA A 43 3.50 -7.53 -6.17
N TYR A 44 3.90 -6.34 -6.61
CA TYR A 44 4.59 -6.15 -7.90
C TYR A 44 5.86 -7.00 -8.00
N GLU A 45 6.73 -6.92 -6.99
CA GLU A 45 7.98 -7.68 -6.91
C GLU A 45 7.73 -9.20 -6.90
N SER A 46 6.63 -9.66 -6.29
CA SER A 46 6.24 -11.08 -6.33
C SER A 46 5.85 -11.57 -7.72
N GLU A 47 5.28 -10.73 -8.57
CA GLU A 47 5.02 -11.09 -9.97
C GLU A 47 6.31 -11.21 -10.78
N VAL A 48 7.26 -10.31 -10.55
CA VAL A 48 8.61 -10.40 -11.12
C VAL A 48 9.29 -11.71 -10.71
N MET A 49 9.25 -12.04 -9.41
CA MET A 49 9.81 -13.29 -8.89
C MET A 49 9.15 -14.52 -9.50
N ARG A 50 7.83 -14.52 -9.67
CA ARG A 50 7.10 -15.63 -10.30
C ARG A 50 7.62 -15.92 -11.71
N ARG A 51 7.83 -14.87 -12.52
CA ARG A 51 8.43 -15.00 -13.84
C ARG A 51 9.84 -15.59 -13.77
N HIS A 52 10.69 -15.06 -12.90
CA HIS A 52 12.07 -15.57 -12.76
C HIS A 52 12.14 -17.03 -12.29
N ILE A 53 11.26 -17.45 -11.39
CA ILE A 53 11.15 -18.84 -10.92
C ILE A 53 10.76 -19.76 -12.08
N ASN A 54 9.78 -19.35 -12.88
CA ASN A 54 9.34 -20.10 -14.06
C ASN A 54 10.44 -20.17 -15.13
N ASP A 55 11.08 -19.04 -15.46
CA ASP A 55 12.15 -18.97 -16.46
C ASP A 55 13.38 -19.81 -16.05
N ALA A 56 13.64 -19.91 -14.74
CA ALA A 56 14.71 -20.72 -14.20
C ALA A 56 14.32 -22.21 -14.00
N GLY A 57 13.06 -22.59 -14.26
CA GLY A 57 12.57 -23.96 -14.10
C GLY A 57 12.58 -24.48 -12.67
N LEU A 58 12.45 -23.60 -11.67
CA LEU A 58 12.38 -24.02 -10.27
C LEU A 58 10.98 -24.56 -9.95
N GLU A 59 10.93 -25.83 -9.56
CA GLU A 59 9.71 -26.51 -9.13
C GLU A 59 9.70 -26.76 -7.62
N ASN A 60 8.51 -26.95 -7.06
CA ASN A 60 8.27 -27.21 -5.64
C ASN A 60 8.91 -26.15 -4.72
N VAL A 61 8.68 -24.87 -5.03
CA VAL A 61 9.22 -23.75 -4.25
C VAL A 61 8.12 -22.99 -3.51
N VAL A 62 8.38 -22.69 -2.25
CA VAL A 62 7.58 -21.76 -1.44
C VAL A 62 8.39 -20.49 -1.21
N VAL A 63 7.86 -19.34 -1.64
CA VAL A 63 8.47 -18.03 -1.40
C VAL A 63 7.65 -17.25 -0.38
N VAL A 64 8.29 -16.69 0.63
CA VAL A 64 7.66 -15.74 1.57
C VAL A 64 8.29 -14.36 1.41
N ASN A 65 7.56 -13.43 0.78
CA ASN A 65 7.98 -12.04 0.59
C ASN A 65 7.51 -11.19 1.78
N THR A 66 8.44 -10.91 2.70
CA THR A 66 8.17 -10.37 4.04
C THR A 66 8.04 -8.85 4.10
N CYS A 67 7.34 -8.37 5.12
CA CYS A 67 7.20 -6.94 5.44
C CYS A 67 7.88 -6.60 6.78
N ALA A 68 8.53 -5.45 6.85
CA ALA A 68 9.26 -4.99 8.05
C ALA A 68 8.60 -3.81 8.79
N VAL A 69 7.51 -3.24 8.27
CA VAL A 69 6.93 -1.98 8.77
C VAL A 69 6.57 -2.05 10.26
N THR A 70 6.02 -3.18 10.72
CA THR A 70 5.65 -3.38 12.13
C THR A 70 6.24 -4.67 12.68
N ASN A 71 6.45 -4.75 14.00
CA ASN A 71 6.90 -5.99 14.65
C ASN A 71 5.88 -7.12 14.48
N GLU A 72 4.60 -6.76 14.37
CA GLU A 72 3.52 -7.71 14.10
C GLU A 72 3.63 -8.34 12.71
N ALA A 73 3.92 -7.54 11.67
CA ALA A 73 4.15 -8.08 10.32
C ALA A 73 5.32 -9.07 10.30
N VAL A 74 6.42 -8.76 11.00
CA VAL A 74 7.57 -9.68 11.12
C VAL A 74 7.20 -10.94 11.90
N ARG A 75 6.37 -10.83 12.94
CA ARG A 75 5.86 -12.00 13.70
C ARG A 75 5.01 -12.90 12.80
N GLN A 76 4.09 -12.34 12.04
CA GLN A 76 3.22 -13.06 11.10
C GLN A 76 4.02 -13.75 9.98
N ALA A 77 5.07 -13.09 9.46
CA ALA A 77 6.00 -13.70 8.51
C ALA A 77 6.62 -14.98 9.07
N ARG A 78 7.19 -14.93 10.28
CA ARG A 78 7.80 -16.12 10.92
C ARG A 78 6.80 -17.22 11.21
N GLN A 79 5.56 -16.88 11.60
CA GLN A 79 4.50 -17.87 11.83
C GLN A 79 4.11 -18.56 10.51
N THR A 80 4.02 -17.78 9.44
CA THR A 80 3.68 -18.28 8.11
C THR A 80 4.76 -19.19 7.55
N ILE A 81 6.03 -18.82 7.69
CA ILE A 81 7.18 -19.65 7.28
C ILE A 81 7.12 -21.03 7.96
N ARG A 82 6.95 -21.06 9.30
CA ARG A 82 6.86 -22.33 10.03
C ARG A 82 5.68 -23.19 9.59
N ARG A 83 4.52 -22.57 9.36
CA ARG A 83 3.34 -23.26 8.85
C ARG A 83 3.62 -23.87 7.47
N LEU A 84 4.12 -23.07 6.53
CA LEU A 84 4.37 -23.52 5.16
C LEU A 84 5.42 -24.63 5.08
N ASN A 85 6.48 -24.54 5.89
CA ASN A 85 7.49 -25.60 5.97
C ASN A 85 6.87 -26.93 6.45
N ARG A 86 6.03 -26.89 7.49
CA ARG A 86 5.34 -28.09 7.99
C ARG A 86 4.34 -28.64 6.96
N ASP A 87 3.61 -27.76 6.29
CA ASP A 87 2.57 -28.15 5.35
C ASP A 87 3.16 -28.59 3.99
N ASN A 88 4.42 -28.24 3.69
CA ASN A 88 5.15 -28.57 2.45
C ASN A 88 6.61 -29.02 2.76
N PRO A 89 6.81 -30.17 3.42
CA PRO A 89 8.13 -30.57 3.94
C PRO A 89 9.20 -30.85 2.86
N GLU A 90 8.78 -31.13 1.63
CA GLU A 90 9.68 -31.36 0.50
C GLU A 90 9.93 -30.10 -0.34
N ALA A 91 9.19 -29.02 -0.07
CA ALA A 91 9.29 -27.80 -0.84
C ALA A 91 10.47 -26.95 -0.38
N ARG A 92 11.17 -26.34 -1.34
CA ARG A 92 12.24 -25.40 -1.04
C ARG A 92 11.66 -24.08 -0.54
N VAL A 93 11.99 -23.69 0.68
CA VAL A 93 11.49 -22.45 1.29
C VAL A 93 12.49 -21.32 1.11
N ILE A 94 12.08 -20.32 0.33
CA ILE A 94 12.81 -19.09 0.08
C ILE A 94 12.13 -17.95 0.85
N VAL A 95 12.91 -17.21 1.64
CA VAL A 95 12.44 -16.04 2.38
C VAL A 95 13.09 -14.79 1.82
N THR A 96 12.28 -13.77 1.52
CA THR A 96 12.78 -12.49 0.98
C THR A 96 11.93 -11.33 1.48
N GLY A 97 12.09 -10.13 0.94
CA GLY A 97 11.37 -8.93 1.35
C GLY A 97 12.11 -8.09 2.39
N CYS A 98 11.49 -6.98 2.82
CA CYS A 98 12.16 -6.00 3.66
C CYS A 98 12.66 -6.57 4.99
N ALA A 99 11.93 -7.49 5.62
CA ALA A 99 12.35 -8.02 6.92
C ALA A 99 13.53 -9.00 6.76
N ALA A 100 13.52 -9.80 5.70
CA ALA A 100 14.62 -10.69 5.33
C ALA A 100 15.89 -9.90 4.99
N GLN A 101 15.78 -8.74 4.33
CA GLN A 101 16.91 -7.85 4.08
C GLN A 101 17.52 -7.28 5.36
N ILE A 102 16.69 -6.92 6.35
CA ILE A 102 17.14 -6.24 7.57
C ILE A 102 17.70 -7.23 8.61
N GLU A 103 17.11 -8.43 8.70
CA GLU A 103 17.46 -9.45 9.71
C GLU A 103 17.77 -10.81 9.06
N PRO A 104 18.72 -10.90 8.10
CA PRO A 104 18.88 -12.10 7.27
C PRO A 104 19.27 -13.35 8.06
N GLU A 105 20.17 -13.24 9.02
CA GLU A 105 20.62 -14.35 9.87
C GLU A 105 19.45 -14.90 10.70
N ARG A 106 18.57 -14.01 11.17
CA ARG A 106 17.40 -14.40 11.97
C ARG A 106 16.41 -15.23 11.18
N PHE A 107 16.21 -14.92 9.90
CA PHE A 107 15.35 -15.70 9.02
C PHE A 107 16.04 -16.99 8.57
N ALA A 108 17.34 -16.98 8.32
CA ALA A 108 18.12 -18.16 7.96
C ALA A 108 18.19 -19.19 9.09
N ALA A 109 18.14 -18.74 10.34
CA ALA A 109 18.10 -19.60 11.53
C ALA A 109 16.73 -20.28 11.76
N LEU A 110 15.69 -19.94 11.00
CA LEU A 110 14.41 -20.63 11.10
C LEU A 110 14.52 -22.04 10.48
N GLU A 111 13.99 -23.02 11.20
CA GLU A 111 13.88 -24.40 10.72
C GLU A 111 13.12 -24.45 9.39
N GLY A 112 13.68 -25.19 8.43
CA GLY A 112 13.09 -25.38 7.11
C GLY A 112 13.25 -24.22 6.13
N VAL A 113 13.94 -23.14 6.48
CA VAL A 113 14.33 -22.12 5.50
C VAL A 113 15.59 -22.58 4.76
N ASP A 114 15.52 -22.65 3.43
CA ASP A 114 16.64 -23.03 2.57
C ASP A 114 17.46 -21.82 2.13
N HIS A 115 16.80 -20.74 1.72
CA HIS A 115 17.46 -19.52 1.25
C HIS A 115 16.81 -18.26 1.79
N VAL A 116 17.64 -17.27 2.14
CA VAL A 116 17.25 -15.89 2.42
C VAL A 116 17.82 -15.01 1.33
N ILE A 117 16.95 -14.34 0.57
CA ILE A 117 17.34 -13.50 -0.57
C ILE A 117 17.05 -12.03 -0.24
N GLY A 118 18.01 -11.16 -0.52
CA GLY A 118 17.89 -9.73 -0.32
C GLY A 118 16.92 -9.07 -1.31
N ASN A 119 16.59 -7.82 -1.03
CA ASN A 119 15.55 -7.09 -1.73
C ASN A 119 15.95 -6.70 -3.17
N ALA A 120 17.24 -6.56 -3.45
CA ALA A 120 17.75 -6.35 -4.80
C ALA A 120 17.91 -7.68 -5.55
N GLU A 121 18.44 -8.69 -4.86
CA GLU A 121 18.75 -10.00 -5.44
C GLU A 121 17.48 -10.74 -5.90
N LYS A 122 16.35 -10.56 -5.20
CA LYS A 122 15.05 -11.13 -5.61
C LYS A 122 14.53 -10.57 -6.94
N MET A 123 15.10 -9.48 -7.41
CA MET A 123 14.76 -8.87 -8.68
C MET A 123 15.72 -9.35 -9.79
N LEU A 124 16.58 -10.34 -9.57
CA LEU A 124 17.50 -10.80 -10.61
C LEU A 124 17.17 -12.23 -11.01
N GLY A 125 16.88 -12.46 -12.29
CA GLY A 125 16.68 -13.80 -12.82
C GLY A 125 17.89 -14.72 -12.59
N ALA A 126 19.10 -14.16 -12.60
CA ALA A 126 20.34 -14.87 -12.29
C ALA A 126 20.35 -15.46 -10.87
N THR A 127 19.73 -14.79 -9.89
CA THR A 127 19.58 -15.31 -8.52
C THR A 127 18.80 -16.61 -8.54
N PHE A 128 17.64 -16.64 -9.19
CA PHE A 128 16.81 -17.84 -9.28
C PHE A 128 17.50 -18.93 -10.10
N ALA A 129 18.12 -18.60 -11.23
CA ALA A 129 18.90 -19.56 -12.01
C ALA A 129 20.06 -20.19 -11.21
N ALA A 130 20.67 -19.45 -10.29
CA ALA A 130 21.66 -20.00 -9.36
C ALA A 130 21.02 -20.94 -8.34
N LEU A 131 19.88 -20.57 -7.77
CA LEU A 131 19.13 -21.40 -6.81
C LEU A 131 18.69 -22.74 -7.42
N ALA A 132 18.40 -22.81 -8.73
CA ALA A 132 18.12 -24.09 -9.40
C ALA A 132 19.29 -25.10 -9.26
N LYS A 133 20.51 -24.63 -9.02
CA LYS A 133 21.72 -25.45 -8.81
C LYS A 133 21.86 -25.81 -7.33
N ARG A 134 22.39 -27.02 -7.04
CA ARG A 134 22.39 -27.60 -5.67
C ARG A 134 23.31 -26.90 -4.65
N ASP A 135 24.24 -26.03 -5.06
CA ASP A 135 25.28 -25.43 -4.18
C ASP A 135 25.09 -23.92 -3.92
N SER A 136 23.85 -23.44 -3.86
CA SER A 136 23.61 -22.03 -3.53
C SER A 136 23.75 -21.75 -2.02
N PRO A 137 24.35 -20.61 -1.61
CA PRO A 137 24.46 -20.28 -0.20
C PRO A 137 23.10 -20.03 0.42
N LYS A 138 23.01 -20.24 1.74
CA LYS A 138 21.78 -20.04 2.52
C LYS A 138 21.36 -18.57 2.62
N ILE A 139 22.32 -17.64 2.59
CA ILE A 139 22.05 -16.19 2.65
C ILE A 139 22.64 -15.56 1.38
N ILE A 140 21.79 -14.91 0.60
CA ILE A 140 22.13 -14.18 -0.64
C ILE A 140 21.58 -12.75 -0.47
N VAL A 141 22.26 -11.95 0.34
CA VAL A 141 21.81 -10.61 0.74
C VAL A 141 23.01 -9.68 0.66
N ASN A 142 23.00 -8.74 -0.28
CA ASN A 142 24.05 -7.73 -0.38
C ASN A 142 23.64 -6.44 0.36
N ASP A 143 24.59 -5.49 0.42
CA ASP A 143 24.34 -4.17 0.98
C ASP A 143 23.33 -3.39 0.12
N ILE A 144 22.11 -3.25 0.64
CA ILE A 144 21.05 -2.50 -0.01
C ILE A 144 21.36 -1.00 -0.16
N GLN A 145 22.31 -0.45 0.62
CA GLN A 145 22.75 0.95 0.46
C GLN A 145 23.61 1.16 -0.79
N ALA A 146 24.22 0.11 -1.34
CA ALA A 146 25.04 0.19 -2.56
C ALA A 146 24.22 0.13 -3.86
N VAL A 147 22.90 -0.08 -3.78
CA VAL A 147 22.03 -0.21 -4.95
C VAL A 147 21.68 1.17 -5.49
N THR A 148 22.04 1.42 -6.76
CA THR A 148 21.86 2.70 -7.45
C THR A 148 20.74 2.70 -8.49
N GLU A 149 20.31 1.52 -8.97
CA GLU A 149 19.32 1.41 -10.04
C GLU A 149 18.09 0.61 -9.62
N THR A 150 16.93 0.95 -10.19
CA THR A 150 15.75 0.09 -10.13
C THR A 150 15.81 -0.86 -11.30
N ALA A 151 15.75 -2.16 -11.04
CA ALA A 151 15.83 -3.12 -12.12
C ALA A 151 14.55 -3.01 -13.00
N GLY A 152 14.75 -2.72 -14.30
CA GLY A 152 13.72 -2.43 -15.29
C GLY A 152 12.89 -3.66 -15.71
N HIS A 153 12.10 -4.18 -14.77
CA HIS A 153 11.31 -5.37 -14.98
C HIS A 153 9.98 -5.05 -15.67
N MET A 154 9.88 -5.46 -16.93
CA MET A 154 8.60 -5.43 -17.64
C MET A 154 7.77 -6.65 -17.21
N ILE A 155 6.70 -6.44 -16.44
CA ILE A 155 5.73 -7.50 -16.08
C ILE A 155 4.40 -7.29 -16.79
N ASN A 156 3.63 -8.35 -17.04
CA ASN A 156 2.30 -8.25 -17.67
C ASN A 156 1.20 -7.57 -16.82
N GLY A 157 1.60 -6.75 -15.83
CA GLY A 157 0.73 -6.18 -14.82
C GLY A 157 0.43 -7.20 -13.73
N PHE A 158 0.20 -6.70 -12.51
CA PHE A 158 -0.29 -7.51 -11.39
C PHE A 158 -1.48 -6.79 -10.76
N GLY A 159 -2.54 -7.52 -10.43
CA GLY A 159 -3.81 -7.00 -9.94
C GLY A 159 -5.00 -7.82 -10.43
N ASN A 160 -6.22 -7.31 -10.26
CA ASN A 160 -7.38 -7.83 -11.00
C ASN A 160 -7.25 -7.41 -12.48
N ARG A 161 -8.01 -8.04 -13.39
CA ARG A 161 -7.98 -7.70 -14.83
C ARG A 161 -8.34 -6.23 -15.14
N ALA A 162 -8.77 -5.45 -14.15
CA ALA A 162 -9.20 -4.07 -14.30
C ALA A 162 -8.10 -3.05 -13.99
N ARG A 163 -7.16 -3.35 -13.08
CA ARG A 163 -6.14 -2.42 -12.59
C ARG A 163 -4.76 -3.04 -12.55
N ALA A 164 -3.77 -2.29 -13.05
CA ALA A 164 -2.36 -2.63 -12.92
C ALA A 164 -1.59 -1.61 -12.06
N TYR A 165 -0.60 -2.08 -11.32
CA TYR A 165 0.33 -1.26 -10.55
C TYR A 165 1.66 -1.13 -11.29
N VAL A 166 2.20 0.09 -11.37
CA VAL A 166 3.49 0.38 -12.01
C VAL A 166 4.41 1.01 -10.98
N GLN A 167 5.52 0.33 -10.69
CA GLN A 167 6.54 0.86 -9.79
C GLN A 167 7.35 1.94 -10.51
N VAL A 168 7.25 3.18 -10.04
CA VAL A 168 8.00 4.32 -10.61
C VAL A 168 9.17 4.74 -9.74
N GLN A 169 9.19 4.32 -8.47
CA GLN A 169 10.19 4.72 -7.48
C GLN A 169 10.36 3.63 -6.41
N ASN A 170 11.57 3.44 -5.89
CA ASN A 170 11.85 2.51 -4.79
C ASN A 170 12.93 3.06 -3.84
N GLY A 171 12.98 2.56 -2.61
CA GLY A 171 13.83 3.09 -1.55
C GLY A 171 13.45 4.50 -1.11
N CYS A 172 14.19 5.10 -0.18
CA CYS A 172 13.87 6.42 0.34
C CYS A 172 15.07 7.06 1.05
N ASP A 173 15.41 8.29 0.68
CA ASP A 173 16.47 9.06 1.33
C ASP A 173 15.99 9.83 2.56
N HIS A 174 14.66 9.97 2.71
CA HIS A 174 14.09 10.61 3.85
C HIS A 174 14.19 9.73 5.11
N ARG A 175 14.81 10.27 6.15
CA ARG A 175 15.10 9.55 7.40
C ARG A 175 14.07 9.88 8.48
N CYS A 176 12.79 9.57 8.24
CA CYS A 176 11.75 9.63 9.28
C CYS A 176 12.20 8.82 10.51
N THR A 177 12.03 9.35 11.71
CA THR A 177 12.61 8.75 12.93
C THR A 177 12.03 7.40 13.30
N PHE A 178 10.85 7.04 12.78
CA PHE A 178 10.18 5.75 13.00
C PHE A 178 10.40 4.74 11.86
N CYS A 179 10.91 5.17 10.72
CA CYS A 179 10.86 4.39 9.50
C CYS A 179 12.08 3.47 9.36
N ILE A 180 11.84 2.17 9.29
CA ILE A 180 12.89 1.17 9.04
C ILE A 180 13.15 0.92 7.55
N ILE A 181 12.30 1.45 6.67
CA ILE A 181 12.32 1.14 5.23
C ILE A 181 13.66 1.43 4.55
N PRO A 182 14.40 2.50 4.86
CA PRO A 182 15.71 2.72 4.24
C PRO A 182 16.70 1.57 4.43
N TYR A 183 16.61 0.83 5.54
CA TYR A 183 17.46 -0.34 5.82
C TYR A 183 17.01 -1.60 5.06
N GLY A 184 15.76 -1.65 4.60
CA GLY A 184 15.24 -2.77 3.81
C GLY A 184 15.20 -2.50 2.31
N ARG A 185 15.16 -1.23 1.88
CA ARG A 185 14.97 -0.86 0.47
C ARG A 185 16.04 0.08 -0.10
N GLY A 186 16.98 0.56 0.72
CA GLY A 186 18.10 1.37 0.24
C GLY A 186 17.74 2.84 -0.06
N PRO A 187 18.63 3.57 -0.73
CA PRO A 187 18.43 4.97 -1.13
C PRO A 187 17.27 5.13 -2.11
N SER A 188 16.80 6.36 -2.33
CA SER A 188 15.77 6.62 -3.35
C SER A 188 16.32 6.33 -4.75
N ARG A 189 15.51 5.64 -5.55
CA ARG A 189 15.80 5.33 -6.96
C ARG A 189 14.53 5.46 -7.77
N SER A 190 14.62 6.13 -8.90
CA SER A 190 13.51 6.38 -9.81
C SER A 190 13.66 5.55 -11.08
N VAL A 191 12.53 5.14 -11.66
CA VAL A 191 12.52 4.53 -12.99
C VAL A 191 12.50 5.64 -14.04
N PRO A 192 13.34 5.60 -15.09
CA PRO A 192 13.30 6.60 -16.16
C PRO A 192 11.91 6.75 -16.78
N ALA A 193 11.49 7.97 -17.07
CA ALA A 193 10.13 8.24 -17.54
C ALA A 193 9.78 7.53 -18.86
N GLY A 194 10.74 7.35 -19.76
CA GLY A 194 10.56 6.61 -21.01
C GLY A 194 10.18 5.15 -20.79
N ASP A 195 10.79 4.51 -19.78
CA ASP A 195 10.49 3.13 -19.40
C ASP A 195 9.11 3.04 -18.76
N VAL A 196 8.78 3.99 -17.87
CA VAL A 196 7.44 4.08 -17.25
C VAL A 196 6.35 4.23 -18.33
N VAL A 197 6.52 5.14 -19.28
CA VAL A 197 5.57 5.35 -20.38
C VAL A 197 5.43 4.08 -21.23
N SER A 198 6.54 3.41 -21.55
CA SER A 198 6.52 2.19 -22.35
C SER A 198 5.82 1.03 -21.65
N GLU A 199 6.07 0.86 -20.34
CA GLU A 199 5.39 -0.15 -19.52
C GLU A 199 3.89 0.12 -19.45
N ILE A 200 3.49 1.38 -19.19
CA ILE A 200 2.08 1.77 -19.09
C ILE A 200 1.36 1.55 -20.42
N ARG A 201 1.96 1.93 -21.56
CA ARG A 201 1.33 1.72 -22.87
C ARG A 201 1.01 0.24 -23.08
N ARG A 202 1.96 -0.65 -22.82
CA ARG A 202 1.75 -2.09 -22.95
C ARG A 202 0.65 -2.62 -22.02
N LEU A 203 0.49 -2.05 -20.82
CA LEU A 203 -0.61 -2.41 -19.92
C LEU A 203 -1.96 -1.92 -20.47
N VAL A 204 -2.01 -0.71 -21.01
CA VAL A 204 -3.23 -0.20 -21.67
C VAL A 204 -3.58 -1.06 -22.89
N ASP A 205 -2.61 -1.44 -23.71
CA ASP A 205 -2.79 -2.34 -24.87
C ASP A 205 -3.32 -3.73 -24.46
N ASN A 206 -2.99 -4.19 -23.25
CA ASN A 206 -3.51 -5.43 -22.65
C ASN A 206 -4.91 -5.26 -22.04
N GLY A 207 -5.53 -4.09 -22.15
CA GLY A 207 -6.91 -3.83 -21.74
C GLY A 207 -7.09 -3.43 -20.27
N PHE A 208 -6.02 -3.05 -19.56
CA PHE A 208 -6.14 -2.54 -18.19
C PHE A 208 -6.84 -1.16 -18.20
N GLY A 209 -7.92 -1.04 -17.42
CA GLY A 209 -8.73 0.18 -17.35
C GLY A 209 -8.19 1.25 -16.38
N GLU A 210 -7.33 0.88 -15.44
CA GLU A 210 -6.69 1.83 -14.53
C GLU A 210 -5.24 1.45 -14.24
N ILE A 211 -4.38 2.46 -14.26
CA ILE A 211 -2.96 2.34 -13.94
C ILE A 211 -2.69 3.09 -12.63
N VAL A 212 -2.05 2.42 -11.68
CA VAL A 212 -1.70 3.01 -10.39
C VAL A 212 -0.19 3.13 -10.26
N LEU A 213 0.31 4.36 -10.20
CA LEU A 213 1.73 4.61 -9.92
C LEU A 213 2.03 4.32 -8.46
N THR A 214 3.06 3.52 -8.23
CA THR A 214 3.49 3.11 -6.89
C THR A 214 4.98 3.36 -6.64
N GLY A 215 5.29 3.71 -5.41
CA GLY A 215 6.65 3.87 -4.91
C GLY A 215 6.68 3.88 -3.39
N VAL A 216 7.87 3.98 -2.82
CA VAL A 216 8.07 4.09 -1.37
C VAL A 216 7.85 5.54 -0.92
N ASP A 217 8.49 6.48 -1.61
CA ASP A 217 8.36 7.94 -1.47
C ASP A 217 8.25 8.52 -2.88
N MET A 218 7.09 8.31 -3.50
CA MET A 218 6.86 8.60 -4.92
C MET A 218 7.00 10.08 -5.26
N THR A 219 6.75 10.95 -4.30
CA THR A 219 6.95 12.39 -4.42
C THR A 219 8.42 12.80 -4.51
N SER A 220 9.34 11.95 -4.06
CA SER A 220 10.78 12.14 -4.26
C SER A 220 11.27 11.60 -5.61
N TYR A 221 10.37 11.24 -6.53
CA TYR A 221 10.72 10.78 -7.88
C TYR A 221 11.53 11.83 -8.64
N GLY A 222 12.56 11.36 -9.34
CA GLY A 222 13.31 12.12 -10.34
C GLY A 222 14.54 12.85 -9.81
N SER A 223 14.76 12.90 -8.49
CA SER A 223 15.95 13.56 -7.91
C SER A 223 17.27 12.89 -8.30
N ASP A 224 17.23 11.61 -8.66
CA ASP A 224 18.34 10.79 -9.12
C ASP A 224 18.43 10.67 -10.65
N LEU A 225 17.50 11.30 -11.39
CA LEU A 225 17.45 11.28 -12.85
C LEU A 225 18.01 12.59 -13.45
N PRO A 226 18.54 12.55 -14.69
CA PRO A 226 18.97 13.77 -15.37
C PRO A 226 17.80 14.72 -15.65
N GLY A 227 18.10 16.01 -15.55
CA GLY A 227 17.10 17.09 -15.66
C GLY A 227 16.34 17.34 -14.36
N ASP A 228 15.40 18.28 -14.38
CA ASP A 228 14.52 18.59 -13.24
C ASP A 228 13.24 17.74 -13.34
N MET A 229 13.40 16.42 -13.41
CA MET A 229 12.26 15.49 -13.40
C MET A 229 11.64 15.42 -12.00
N ARG A 230 10.31 15.46 -11.96
CA ARG A 230 9.50 15.39 -10.74
C ARG A 230 8.26 14.54 -11.00
N LEU A 231 7.54 14.17 -9.95
CA LEU A 231 6.35 13.34 -10.05
C LEU A 231 5.29 13.97 -10.96
N GLY A 232 5.00 15.26 -10.82
CA GLY A 232 4.04 15.98 -11.66
C GLY A 232 4.42 15.95 -13.14
N ARG A 233 5.71 16.15 -13.46
CA ARG A 233 6.19 16.02 -14.85
C ARG A 233 6.05 14.61 -15.39
N LEU A 234 6.32 13.58 -14.59
CA LEU A 234 6.08 12.19 -14.99
C LEU A 234 4.60 11.97 -15.31
N VAL A 235 3.69 12.42 -14.42
CA VAL A 235 2.24 12.33 -14.63
C VAL A 235 1.82 13.00 -15.93
N ARG A 236 2.30 14.22 -16.20
CA ARG A 236 2.00 14.93 -17.45
C ARG A 236 2.56 14.22 -18.67
N GLN A 237 3.77 13.66 -18.60
CA GLN A 237 4.36 12.90 -19.70
C GLN A 237 3.56 11.63 -20.01
N ILE A 238 3.14 10.88 -18.99
CA ILE A 238 2.28 9.70 -19.16
C ILE A 238 0.97 10.09 -19.86
N LEU A 239 0.27 11.09 -19.33
CA LEU A 239 -1.02 11.53 -19.85
C LEU A 239 -0.93 12.12 -21.27
N LYS A 240 0.20 12.75 -21.61
CA LYS A 240 0.49 13.27 -22.96
C LYS A 240 0.81 12.17 -23.96
N HIS A 241 1.64 11.19 -23.58
CA HIS A 241 2.14 10.18 -24.50
C HIS A 241 1.24 8.94 -24.63
N ILE A 242 0.22 8.83 -23.78
CA ILE A 242 -0.75 7.73 -23.77
C ILE A 242 -2.16 8.35 -23.71
N PRO A 243 -2.61 9.04 -24.79
CA PRO A 243 -3.93 9.68 -24.82
C PRO A 243 -5.08 8.70 -24.53
N GLU A 244 -4.92 7.42 -24.88
CA GLU A 244 -5.85 6.32 -24.69
C GLU A 244 -5.95 5.80 -23.24
N LEU A 245 -5.06 6.22 -22.33
CA LEU A 245 -5.07 5.79 -20.93
C LEU A 245 -6.38 6.21 -20.23
N PRO A 246 -7.25 5.27 -19.78
CA PRO A 246 -8.57 5.66 -19.28
C PRO A 246 -8.51 6.30 -17.87
N ARG A 247 -7.72 5.71 -16.97
CA ARG A 247 -7.56 6.19 -15.59
C ARG A 247 -6.12 6.04 -15.13
N LEU A 248 -5.56 7.12 -14.60
CA LEU A 248 -4.29 7.16 -13.89
C LEU A 248 -4.55 7.50 -12.43
N ARG A 249 -4.01 6.71 -11.50
CA ARG A 249 -4.12 6.95 -10.07
C ARG A 249 -2.75 6.99 -9.43
N LEU A 250 -2.62 7.83 -8.42
CA LEU A 250 -1.45 7.88 -7.57
C LEU A 250 -1.69 7.04 -6.31
N SER A 251 -0.68 6.27 -5.91
CA SER A 251 -0.63 5.72 -4.55
C SER A 251 -0.32 6.82 -3.52
N SER A 252 0.33 6.49 -2.40
CA SER A 252 0.61 7.46 -1.34
C SER A 252 1.60 8.54 -1.81
N ILE A 253 1.33 9.79 -1.43
CA ILE A 253 2.20 10.95 -1.68
C ILE A 253 2.53 11.70 -0.39
N ASP A 254 3.69 12.38 -0.34
CA ASP A 254 4.00 13.40 0.67
C ASP A 254 3.51 14.77 0.16
N GLN A 255 2.44 15.29 0.74
CA GLN A 255 1.70 16.42 0.18
C GLN A 255 2.51 17.72 0.03
N VAL A 256 3.54 17.92 0.87
CA VAL A 256 4.37 19.14 0.79
C VAL A 256 5.30 19.14 -0.41
N GLU A 257 5.55 17.97 -1.00
CA GLU A 257 6.40 17.78 -2.18
C GLU A 257 5.59 17.78 -3.48
N ALA A 258 4.27 18.03 -3.42
CA ALA A 258 3.43 18.15 -4.62
C ALA A 258 3.87 19.36 -5.45
N ASP A 259 4.50 19.09 -6.58
CA ASP A 259 5.04 20.12 -7.46
C ASP A 259 3.96 20.81 -8.31
N PRO A 260 4.24 21.98 -8.92
CA PRO A 260 3.26 22.73 -9.70
C PRO A 260 2.67 21.96 -10.88
N ASP A 261 3.44 21.06 -11.52
CA ASP A 261 2.92 20.24 -12.63
C ASP A 261 1.91 19.21 -12.12
N LEU A 262 2.10 18.68 -10.90
CA LEU A 262 1.12 17.80 -10.27
C LEU A 262 -0.15 18.56 -9.89
N MET A 263 -0.02 19.77 -9.34
CA MET A 263 -1.17 20.62 -9.02
C MET A 263 -1.96 21.00 -10.27
N ALA A 264 -1.28 21.33 -11.38
CA ALA A 264 -1.92 21.60 -12.67
C ALA A 264 -2.62 20.34 -13.22
N ALA A 265 -1.97 19.16 -13.18
CA ALA A 265 -2.60 17.92 -13.61
C ALA A 265 -3.85 17.58 -12.78
N LEU A 266 -3.80 17.81 -11.46
CA LEU A 266 -4.97 17.68 -10.58
C LEU A 266 -6.08 18.67 -10.91
N ALA A 267 -5.80 19.84 -11.49
CA ALA A 267 -6.83 20.77 -11.91
C ALA A 267 -7.41 20.40 -13.29
N GLU A 268 -6.55 20.00 -14.23
CA GLU A 268 -6.86 19.99 -15.67
C GLU A 268 -7.15 18.59 -16.24
N GLU A 269 -6.61 17.51 -15.66
CA GLU A 269 -6.63 16.18 -16.31
C GLU A 269 -7.66 15.25 -15.68
N GLU A 270 -8.82 15.05 -16.31
CA GLU A 270 -9.89 14.16 -15.81
C GLU A 270 -9.45 12.70 -15.65
N ARG A 271 -8.47 12.26 -16.45
CA ARG A 271 -7.88 10.92 -16.37
C ARG A 271 -7.07 10.72 -15.09
N LEU A 272 -6.59 11.79 -14.45
CA LEU A 272 -5.98 11.71 -13.13
C LEU A 272 -7.06 11.62 -12.06
N MET A 273 -7.16 10.44 -11.44
CA MET A 273 -8.25 10.12 -10.53
C MET A 273 -8.30 11.06 -9.32
N PRO A 274 -9.50 11.55 -8.95
CA PRO A 274 -9.73 12.52 -7.87
C PRO A 274 -9.65 11.85 -6.49
N HIS A 275 -8.51 11.22 -6.20
CA HIS A 275 -8.23 10.58 -4.92
C HIS A 275 -6.74 10.66 -4.62
N LEU A 276 -6.39 11.26 -3.48
CA LEU A 276 -5.01 11.29 -2.99
C LEU A 276 -4.91 10.63 -1.63
N HIS A 277 -3.96 9.71 -1.48
CA HIS A 277 -3.62 9.13 -0.19
C HIS A 277 -2.40 9.84 0.37
N LEU A 278 -2.53 10.45 1.55
CA LEU A 278 -1.55 11.40 2.08
C LEU A 278 -0.75 10.81 3.24
N SER A 279 0.57 10.93 3.18
CA SER A 279 1.49 10.50 4.25
C SER A 279 1.52 11.52 5.39
N MET A 280 0.40 11.71 6.09
CA MET A 280 0.26 12.74 7.14
C MET A 280 0.95 12.35 8.44
N GLN A 281 0.81 11.09 8.85
CA GLN A 281 1.37 10.45 10.04
C GLN A 281 0.84 10.99 11.39
N ALA A 282 0.74 12.31 11.58
CA ALA A 282 0.19 12.95 12.78
C ALA A 282 -0.38 14.35 12.46
N GLY A 283 -1.10 14.95 13.40
CA GLY A 283 -1.65 16.31 13.26
C GLY A 283 -1.11 17.35 14.23
N ASP A 284 -0.11 17.01 15.04
CA ASP A 284 0.57 17.93 15.96
C ASP A 284 1.99 18.25 15.47
N ASP A 285 2.36 19.54 15.47
CA ASP A 285 3.66 19.99 14.94
C ASP A 285 4.86 19.51 15.75
N MET A 286 4.73 19.32 17.06
CA MET A 286 5.81 18.75 17.87
C MET A 286 6.03 17.28 17.54
N ILE A 287 4.95 16.52 17.34
CA ILE A 287 5.03 15.12 16.90
C ILE A 287 5.56 15.01 15.48
N LEU A 288 5.08 15.83 14.54
CA LEU A 288 5.60 15.87 13.17
C LEU A 288 7.10 16.20 13.14
N LYS A 289 7.55 17.17 13.95
CA LYS A 289 8.96 17.50 14.11
C LYS A 289 9.78 16.33 14.67
N ARG A 290 9.28 15.63 15.71
CA ARG A 290 9.94 14.45 16.29
C ARG A 290 9.95 13.25 15.34
N MET A 291 8.93 13.11 14.50
CA MET A 291 8.87 12.16 13.39
C MET A 291 9.85 12.51 12.26
N LYS A 292 10.35 13.76 12.24
CA LYS A 292 11.15 14.38 11.18
C LYS A 292 10.36 14.49 9.86
N ARG A 293 9.06 14.80 9.92
CA ARG A 293 8.25 15.06 8.73
C ARG A 293 8.66 16.38 8.06
N ARG A 294 8.38 16.48 6.76
CA ARG A 294 8.70 17.65 5.92
C ARG A 294 7.63 18.74 5.99
N HIS A 295 6.50 18.44 6.63
CA HIS A 295 5.33 19.30 6.71
C HIS A 295 4.94 19.59 8.16
N SER A 296 4.33 20.75 8.36
CA SER A 296 3.52 21.10 9.52
C SER A 296 2.06 20.72 9.33
N ARG A 297 1.28 20.76 10.40
CA ARG A 297 -0.19 20.70 10.38
C ARG A 297 -0.77 21.72 9.40
N SER A 298 -0.24 22.95 9.44
CA SER A 298 -0.76 24.05 8.62
C SER A 298 -0.54 23.79 7.12
N ASP A 299 0.58 23.17 6.74
CA ASP A 299 0.87 22.81 5.35
C ASP A 299 -0.13 21.78 4.83
N ALA A 300 -0.44 20.77 5.65
CA ALA A 300 -1.40 19.73 5.30
C ALA A 300 -2.82 20.31 5.08
N ILE A 301 -3.28 21.21 5.96
CA ILE A 301 -4.59 21.86 5.83
C ILE A 301 -4.62 22.75 4.58
N ARG A 302 -3.59 23.57 4.34
CA ARG A 302 -3.52 24.44 3.15
C ARG A 302 -3.52 23.64 1.87
N PHE A 303 -2.75 22.54 1.81
CA PHE A 303 -2.73 21.66 0.65
C PHE A 303 -4.11 21.07 0.35
N CYS A 304 -4.78 20.47 1.34
CA CYS A 304 -6.10 19.89 1.14
C CYS A 304 -7.14 20.94 0.70
N ALA A 305 -7.09 22.14 1.27
CA ALA A 305 -7.96 23.24 0.88
C ALA A 305 -7.72 23.68 -0.57
N GLU A 306 -6.45 23.84 -0.98
CA GLU A 306 -6.09 24.25 -2.33
C GLU A 306 -6.44 23.19 -3.37
N VAL A 307 -6.12 21.92 -3.11
CA VAL A 307 -6.46 20.84 -4.04
C VAL A 307 -7.98 20.69 -4.18
N ARG A 308 -8.74 20.82 -3.09
CA ARG A 308 -10.22 20.81 -3.16
C ARG A 308 -10.78 22.00 -3.92
N ARG A 309 -10.13 23.17 -3.87
CA ARG A 309 -10.49 24.32 -4.69
C ARG A 309 -10.27 24.05 -6.19
N LEU A 310 -9.19 23.36 -6.54
CA LEU A 310 -8.86 22.99 -7.92
C LEU A 310 -9.69 21.81 -8.46
N ARG A 311 -10.00 20.84 -7.60
CA ARG A 311 -10.78 19.64 -7.92
C ARG A 311 -11.82 19.34 -6.83
N PRO A 312 -13.02 19.95 -6.93
CA PRO A 312 -14.04 19.90 -5.87
C PRO A 312 -14.54 18.50 -5.48
N ASP A 313 -14.43 17.52 -6.38
CA ASP A 313 -14.86 16.14 -6.15
C ASP A 313 -13.75 15.24 -5.58
N ILE A 314 -12.59 15.81 -5.21
CA ILE A 314 -11.47 15.05 -4.68
C ILE A 314 -11.75 14.47 -3.30
N VAL A 315 -11.30 13.23 -3.09
CA VAL A 315 -11.32 12.53 -1.81
C VAL A 315 -9.90 12.33 -1.29
N PHE A 316 -9.71 12.55 0.01
CA PHE A 316 -8.43 12.33 0.67
C PHE A 316 -8.47 11.08 1.54
N GLY A 317 -7.48 10.22 1.35
CA GLY A 317 -7.08 9.23 2.33
C GLY A 317 -5.83 9.68 3.08
N ALA A 318 -5.53 9.08 4.23
CA ALA A 318 -4.28 9.35 4.93
C ALA A 318 -3.77 8.15 5.74
N ASP A 319 -2.45 8.05 5.84
CA ASP A 319 -1.79 7.21 6.83
C ASP A 319 -1.58 8.00 8.12
N LEU A 320 -2.02 7.46 9.26
CA LEU A 320 -1.87 8.05 10.60
C LEU A 320 -1.23 7.04 11.56
N ILE A 321 -0.30 7.51 12.39
CA ILE A 321 0.37 6.72 13.43
C ILE A 321 -0.12 7.21 14.79
N ALA A 322 -0.85 6.35 15.50
CA ALA A 322 -1.31 6.63 16.85
C ALA A 322 -0.26 6.24 17.89
N GLY A 323 -0.09 7.06 18.93
CA GLY A 323 0.76 6.69 20.07
C GLY A 323 2.25 6.78 19.79
N PHE A 324 2.67 7.67 18.89
CA PHE A 324 4.10 7.96 18.68
C PHE A 324 4.78 8.28 20.02
N PRO A 325 6.07 7.95 20.23
CA PRO A 325 6.76 8.24 21.49
C PRO A 325 6.58 9.68 21.92
N THR A 326 6.39 9.93 23.21
CA THR A 326 6.15 11.26 23.82
C THR A 326 4.85 11.98 23.41
N GLU A 327 3.94 11.35 22.66
CA GLU A 327 2.63 11.91 22.32
C GLU A 327 1.74 12.06 23.56
N THR A 328 1.35 13.29 23.88
CA THR A 328 0.41 13.62 24.96
C THR A 328 -1.04 13.58 24.47
N GLU A 329 -1.99 13.72 25.39
CA GLU A 329 -3.41 13.74 25.03
C GLU A 329 -3.78 14.92 24.13
N ALA A 330 -3.22 16.11 24.39
CA ALA A 330 -3.46 17.29 23.54
C ALA A 330 -2.90 17.10 22.11
N MET A 331 -1.73 16.47 21.97
CA MET A 331 -1.13 16.17 20.66
C MET A 331 -1.94 15.13 19.89
N PHE A 332 -2.49 14.14 20.60
CA PHE A 332 -3.39 13.18 20.00
C PHE A 332 -4.71 13.82 19.56
N ALA A 333 -5.30 14.69 20.40
CA ALA A 333 -6.51 15.44 20.05
C ALA A 333 -6.31 16.28 18.79
N ALA A 334 -5.16 16.97 18.66
CA ALA A 334 -4.82 17.66 17.42
C ALA A 334 -4.79 16.71 16.21
N THR A 335 -4.31 15.48 16.36
CA THR A 335 -4.35 14.48 15.27
C THR A 335 -5.78 14.09 14.90
N CYS A 336 -6.68 13.93 15.86
CA CYS A 336 -8.11 13.73 15.59
C CYS A 336 -8.72 14.93 14.84
N ASP A 337 -8.44 16.15 15.31
CA ASP A 337 -8.96 17.38 14.69
C ASP A 337 -8.45 17.58 13.25
N LEU A 338 -7.28 17.02 12.91
CA LEU A 338 -6.76 17.07 11.54
C LEU A 338 -7.67 16.35 10.54
N VAL A 339 -8.32 15.27 10.97
CA VAL A 339 -9.20 14.46 10.13
C VAL A 339 -10.33 15.33 9.57
N GLU A 340 -10.98 16.10 10.45
CA GLU A 340 -12.04 17.02 10.05
C GLU A 340 -11.47 18.22 9.27
N ALA A 341 -10.41 18.85 9.77
CA ALA A 341 -9.82 20.04 9.14
C ALA A 341 -9.36 19.81 7.69
N CYS A 342 -8.87 18.62 7.37
CA CYS A 342 -8.51 18.24 6.01
C CYS A 342 -9.66 17.58 5.22
N GLY A 343 -10.75 17.18 5.89
CA GLY A 343 -11.83 16.38 5.29
C GLY A 343 -11.31 15.03 4.79
N LEU A 344 -10.62 14.29 5.66
CA LEU A 344 -10.08 12.97 5.35
C LEU A 344 -11.19 11.91 5.43
N THR A 345 -11.27 11.05 4.42
CA THR A 345 -12.30 10.03 4.30
C THR A 345 -11.74 8.63 4.56
N HIS A 346 -10.62 8.28 3.91
CA HIS A 346 -10.03 6.94 4.01
C HIS A 346 -8.84 6.95 4.97
N LEU A 347 -9.04 6.55 6.22
CA LEU A 347 -7.96 6.51 7.21
C LEU A 347 -7.31 5.13 7.30
N HIS A 348 -6.00 5.08 7.14
CA HIS A 348 -5.17 3.94 7.50
C HIS A 348 -4.43 4.22 8.80
N VAL A 349 -4.91 3.62 9.88
CA VAL A 349 -4.41 3.89 11.23
C VAL A 349 -3.50 2.77 11.72
N PHE A 350 -2.24 3.13 11.95
CA PHE A 350 -1.22 2.26 12.49
C PHE A 350 -0.97 2.59 13.97
N PRO A 351 -1.02 1.61 14.89
CA PRO A 351 -0.44 1.81 16.21
C PRO A 351 1.08 1.92 16.06
N PHE A 352 1.71 2.84 16.79
CA PHE A 352 3.16 2.97 16.75
C PHE A 352 3.85 1.63 17.10
N SER A 353 4.81 1.22 16.28
CA SER A 353 5.56 -0.01 16.44
C SER A 353 7.06 0.32 16.50
N PRO A 354 7.71 0.27 17.68
CA PRO A 354 9.13 0.59 17.78
C PRO A 354 9.96 -0.42 17.00
N ARG A 355 10.70 0.06 16.01
CA ARG A 355 11.60 -0.76 15.20
C ARG A 355 13.03 -0.60 15.71
N GLN A 356 13.68 -1.71 16.05
CA GLN A 356 15.08 -1.72 16.46
C GLN A 356 15.94 -1.02 15.41
N GLY A 357 16.87 -0.17 15.85
CA GLY A 357 17.71 0.64 14.97
C GLY A 357 17.16 2.02 14.61
N THR A 358 15.85 2.26 14.78
CA THR A 358 15.25 3.58 14.49
C THR A 358 15.42 4.57 15.66
N PRO A 359 15.58 5.88 15.41
CA PRO A 359 15.64 6.88 16.48
C PRO A 359 14.41 6.89 17.40
N ALA A 360 13.20 6.71 16.85
CA ALA A 360 11.96 6.72 17.64
C ALA A 360 11.89 5.55 18.64
N ALA A 361 12.53 4.41 18.35
CA ALA A 361 12.59 3.30 19.31
C ALA A 361 13.42 3.61 20.57
N LYS A 362 14.27 4.65 20.53
CA LYS A 362 15.09 5.11 21.67
C LYS A 362 14.42 6.22 22.49
N MET A 363 13.29 6.77 22.03
CA MET A 363 12.55 7.81 22.74
C MET A 363 11.73 7.23 23.91
N PRO A 364 11.30 8.04 24.88
CA PRO A 364 10.35 7.61 25.91
C PRO A 364 9.02 7.14 25.29
N GLN A 365 8.73 5.85 25.45
CA GLN A 365 7.58 5.20 24.84
C GLN A 365 6.30 5.48 25.61
N ASN A 366 5.18 5.57 24.90
CA ASN A 366 3.84 5.54 25.52
C ASN A 366 3.48 4.13 25.98
N ASP A 367 2.60 4.03 26.98
CA ASP A 367 2.04 2.75 27.39
C ASP A 367 1.28 2.08 26.24
N ARG A 368 1.41 0.75 26.09
CA ARG A 368 0.82 0.00 24.98
C ARG A 368 -0.71 0.11 24.94
N GLN A 369 -1.37 0.22 26.10
CA GLN A 369 -2.83 0.39 26.15
C GLN A 369 -3.24 1.77 25.66
N ILE A 370 -2.47 2.81 25.95
CA ILE A 370 -2.70 4.16 25.41
C ILE A 370 -2.57 4.14 23.88
N VAL A 371 -1.49 3.56 23.35
CA VAL A 371 -1.28 3.42 21.89
C VAL A 371 -2.45 2.68 21.24
N LYS A 372 -2.90 1.57 21.83
CA LYS A 372 -4.02 0.76 21.31
C LYS A 372 -5.35 1.53 21.35
N SER A 373 -5.62 2.22 22.45
CA SER A 373 -6.84 3.04 22.63
C SER A 373 -6.92 4.17 21.59
N ARG A 374 -5.82 4.92 21.41
CA ARG A 374 -5.72 5.98 20.41
C ARG A 374 -5.89 5.46 18.99
N ALA A 375 -5.27 4.33 18.67
CA ALA A 375 -5.43 3.70 17.36
C ALA A 375 -6.87 3.24 17.11
N ALA A 376 -7.58 2.75 18.13
CA ALA A 376 -9.00 2.41 18.03
C ALA A 376 -9.85 3.66 17.78
N HIS A 377 -9.64 4.73 18.56
CA HIS A 377 -10.36 5.99 18.39
C HIS A 377 -10.21 6.56 16.97
N LEU A 378 -8.99 6.64 16.43
CA LEU A 378 -8.78 7.13 15.06
C LEU A 378 -9.44 6.23 14.00
N ARG A 379 -9.55 4.91 14.23
CA ARG A 379 -10.29 4.03 13.32
C ARG A 379 -11.79 4.32 13.36
N ASP A 380 -12.38 4.45 14.55
CA ASP A 380 -13.79 4.80 14.70
C ASP A 380 -14.10 6.16 14.05
N LEU A 381 -13.16 7.12 14.14
CA LEU A 381 -13.29 8.40 13.45
C LEU A 381 -13.24 8.25 11.93
N GLY A 382 -12.36 7.41 11.41
CA GLY A 382 -12.27 7.09 9.98
C GLY A 382 -13.51 6.36 9.45
N GLU A 383 -14.08 5.43 10.23
CA GLU A 383 -15.33 4.73 9.88
C GLU A 383 -16.49 5.72 9.74
N ARG A 384 -16.64 6.66 10.70
CA ARG A 384 -17.66 7.73 10.62
C ARG A 384 -17.45 8.66 9.43
N ALA A 385 -16.20 9.02 9.14
CA ALA A 385 -15.87 9.89 8.01
C ALA A 385 -16.19 9.23 6.66
N LEU A 386 -15.88 7.93 6.53
CA LEU A 386 -16.24 7.13 5.37
C LEU A 386 -17.76 7.03 5.21
N GLU A 387 -18.48 6.66 6.26
CA GLU A 387 -19.94 6.53 6.22
C GLU A 387 -20.61 7.85 5.80
N THR A 388 -20.16 8.97 6.35
CA THR A 388 -20.64 10.31 5.97
C THR A 388 -20.40 10.59 4.48
N TYR A 389 -19.20 10.26 3.97
CA TYR A 389 -18.90 10.42 2.55
C TYR A 389 -19.78 9.54 1.65
N LEU A 390 -20.00 8.28 2.05
CA LEU A 390 -20.82 7.32 1.31
C LEU A 390 -22.29 7.75 1.25
N GLY A 391 -22.86 8.20 2.36
CA GLY A 391 -24.22 8.75 2.40
C GLY A 391 -24.40 9.96 1.48
N ASN A 392 -23.36 10.79 1.35
CA ASN A 392 -23.36 11.91 0.41
C ASN A 392 -23.28 11.50 -1.07
N GLN A 393 -23.13 10.21 -1.39
CA GLN A 393 -23.15 9.71 -2.78
C GLN A 393 -24.51 9.16 -3.22
N GLU A 394 -25.49 9.04 -2.32
CA GLU A 394 -26.81 8.52 -2.67
C GLU A 394 -27.49 9.37 -3.76
N ASN A 395 -28.25 8.69 -4.62
CA ASN A 395 -28.97 9.27 -5.77
C ASN A 395 -28.09 9.87 -6.87
N LYS A 396 -26.76 9.80 -6.76
CA LYS A 396 -25.84 10.20 -7.83
C LYS A 396 -25.67 9.08 -8.86
N THR A 397 -25.38 9.47 -10.10
CA THR A 397 -24.90 8.54 -11.13
C THR A 397 -23.38 8.62 -11.22
N VAL A 398 -22.70 7.49 -11.09
CA VAL A 398 -21.24 7.40 -11.05
C VAL A 398 -20.70 6.47 -12.13
N SER A 399 -19.46 6.71 -12.57
CA SER A 399 -18.73 5.76 -13.42
C SER A 399 -17.92 4.79 -12.56
N LEU A 400 -17.94 3.51 -12.93
CA LEU A 400 -17.31 2.44 -12.19
C LEU A 400 -16.22 1.80 -13.03
N LEU A 401 -15.07 1.55 -12.43
CA LEU A 401 -14.12 0.54 -12.89
C LEU A 401 -14.52 -0.79 -12.25
N MET A 402 -14.91 -1.77 -13.05
CA MET A 402 -15.41 -3.06 -12.57
C MET A 402 -14.26 -3.98 -12.18
N GLU A 403 -14.22 -4.42 -10.93
CA GLU A 403 -13.21 -5.35 -10.40
C GLU A 403 -13.72 -6.81 -10.46
N ARG A 404 -15.03 -6.98 -10.31
CA ARG A 404 -15.81 -8.20 -10.46
C ARG A 404 -17.16 -7.84 -11.11
N PRO A 405 -17.94 -8.82 -11.62
CA PRO A 405 -19.22 -8.53 -12.25
C PRO A 405 -20.19 -7.71 -11.37
N ASP A 406 -20.14 -7.90 -10.05
CA ASP A 406 -21.00 -7.25 -9.06
C ASP A 406 -20.30 -6.16 -8.25
N VAL A 407 -19.00 -5.94 -8.42
CA VAL A 407 -18.22 -4.98 -7.61
C VAL A 407 -17.37 -4.08 -8.48
N GLY A 408 -17.59 -2.77 -8.36
CA GLY A 408 -16.81 -1.74 -9.04
C GLY A 408 -16.31 -0.65 -8.09
N ARG A 409 -15.45 0.23 -8.60
CA ARG A 409 -14.87 1.37 -7.88
C ARG A 409 -15.13 2.69 -8.59
N THR A 410 -15.58 3.69 -7.84
CA THR A 410 -15.71 5.07 -8.33
C THR A 410 -14.32 5.69 -8.61
N PRO A 411 -14.23 6.83 -9.33
CA PRO A 411 -12.96 7.57 -9.47
C PRO A 411 -12.33 7.92 -8.12
N GLN A 412 -13.14 8.25 -7.12
CA GLN A 412 -12.75 8.55 -5.74
C GLN A 412 -12.43 7.31 -4.89
N TYR A 413 -12.45 6.12 -5.48
CA TYR A 413 -12.09 4.83 -4.87
C TYR A 413 -13.15 4.20 -3.93
N ALA A 414 -14.38 4.71 -3.92
CA ALA A 414 -15.48 4.11 -3.19
C ALA A 414 -15.89 2.76 -3.81
N GLU A 415 -16.09 1.73 -2.98
CA GLU A 415 -16.67 0.45 -3.43
C GLU A 415 -18.13 0.64 -3.76
N VAL A 416 -18.56 0.10 -4.90
CA VAL A 416 -19.97 0.00 -5.29
C VAL A 416 -20.29 -1.46 -5.56
N ARG A 417 -21.29 -1.98 -4.87
CA ARG A 417 -21.87 -3.28 -5.14
C ARG A 417 -23.13 -3.12 -5.97
N LEU A 418 -23.13 -3.75 -7.14
CA LEU A 418 -24.26 -3.73 -8.06
C LEU A 418 -25.28 -4.79 -7.68
N VAL A 419 -26.56 -4.41 -7.69
CA VAL A 419 -27.67 -5.36 -7.45
C VAL A 419 -27.75 -6.41 -8.55
N VAL A 420 -27.40 -6.03 -9.78
CA VAL A 420 -27.33 -6.92 -10.94
C VAL A 420 -25.91 -6.91 -11.50
N PRO A 421 -25.27 -8.08 -11.65
CA PRO A 421 -23.94 -8.17 -12.24
C PRO A 421 -23.89 -7.64 -13.67
N VAL A 422 -22.79 -6.98 -14.02
CA VAL A 422 -22.51 -6.49 -15.38
C VAL A 422 -21.21 -7.07 -15.90
N GLN A 423 -21.07 -7.09 -17.23
CA GLN A 423 -19.84 -7.48 -17.91
C GLN A 423 -19.12 -6.24 -18.44
N GLY A 424 -17.79 -6.30 -18.51
CA GLY A 424 -16.94 -5.24 -19.05
C GLY A 424 -16.10 -4.52 -18.00
N THR A 425 -15.17 -3.69 -18.48
CA THR A 425 -14.20 -2.96 -17.65
C THR A 425 -14.82 -1.75 -16.97
N PHE A 426 -15.77 -1.09 -17.62
CA PHE A 426 -16.45 0.10 -17.11
C PHE A 426 -17.96 -0.06 -17.12
N ALA A 427 -18.61 0.53 -16.13
CA ALA A 427 -20.06 0.64 -16.06
C ALA A 427 -20.48 2.03 -15.55
N ARG A 428 -21.74 2.39 -15.76
CA ARG A 428 -22.38 3.50 -15.05
C ARG A 428 -23.43 2.94 -14.11
N ALA A 429 -23.56 3.53 -12.94
CA ALA A 429 -24.54 3.10 -11.96
C ALA A 429 -25.17 4.28 -11.23
N ARG A 430 -26.47 4.18 -10.97
CA ARG A 430 -27.18 5.05 -10.03
C ARG A 430 -27.01 4.46 -8.62
N ILE A 431 -26.52 5.26 -7.69
CA ILE A 431 -26.39 4.86 -6.29
C ILE A 431 -27.77 4.92 -5.63
N THR A 432 -28.22 3.79 -5.09
CA THR A 432 -29.56 3.63 -4.48
C THR A 432 -29.50 3.55 -2.96
N GLY A 433 -28.32 3.35 -2.39
CA GLY A 433 -28.09 3.35 -0.95
C GLY A 433 -26.62 3.13 -0.61
N HIS A 434 -26.34 2.97 0.68
CA HIS A 434 -25.01 2.62 1.17
C HIS A 434 -25.08 1.76 2.44
N THR A 435 -23.94 1.17 2.78
CA THR A 435 -23.64 0.62 4.10
C THR A 435 -22.51 1.44 4.72
N ALA A 436 -22.09 1.10 5.94
CA ALA A 436 -20.91 1.72 6.56
C ALA A 436 -19.60 1.57 5.74
N THR A 437 -19.53 0.66 4.77
CA THR A 437 -18.27 0.34 4.05
C THR A 437 -18.32 0.49 2.53
N HIS A 438 -19.51 0.48 1.91
CA HIS A 438 -19.65 0.52 0.46
C HIS A 438 -21.01 1.08 0.02
N LEU A 439 -21.09 1.55 -1.22
CA LEU A 439 -22.31 1.97 -1.89
C LEU A 439 -23.05 0.77 -2.50
N ILE A 440 -24.36 0.88 -2.62
CA ILE A 440 -25.22 -0.05 -3.36
C ILE A 440 -25.73 0.71 -4.59
N GLY A 441 -25.66 0.07 -5.77
CA GLY A 441 -26.04 0.71 -7.01
C GLY A 441 -26.76 -0.20 -7.99
N GLU A 442 -27.48 0.43 -8.91
CA GLU A 442 -28.11 -0.21 -10.06
C GLU A 442 -27.39 0.26 -11.33
N ALA A 443 -26.93 -0.69 -12.15
CA ALA A 443 -26.31 -0.37 -13.41
C ALA A 443 -27.31 0.35 -14.32
N THR A 444 -26.87 1.42 -14.97
CA THR A 444 -27.65 2.16 -15.96
C THR A 444 -27.19 1.73 -17.36
N ALA A 445 -28.14 1.65 -18.29
CA ALA A 445 -27.88 1.34 -19.70
C ALA A 445 -26.87 2.31 -20.35
#